data_AF-D5U3P9-F1
#
_entry.id   AF-D5U3P9-F1
#
_cell.length_a   1.000
_cell.length_b   1.000
_cell.length_c   1.000
_cell.angle_alpha   90.00
_cell.angle_beta   90.00
_cell.angle_gamma   90.00
#
_symmetry.space_group_name_H-M   'P 1'
#
loop_
_entity.id
_entity.type
_entity.pdbx_description
1 polymer ?
#
loop_
_entity_poly.entity_id
_entity_poly.type
_entity_poly.pdbx_seq_one_letter_code
_entity_poly.pdbx_strand_id
1 'polypeptide(L)'
;MNNIKINLKNYIADDDIFLFPNNKDNGNLENMLINIAVRKEIMNCFDNYIRCIEKLDNTNIPVNKAKIYAYLESIKGYNQKEIKDDKRNYTNNEIWNISDNYISPLKNFFDKYLLSKNLNI
;
A
#
# COMPACT_ATOMS: atom_id res chain seq x y z
N MET A 1 17.27 12.49 3.75
CA MET A 1 15.95 12.43 4.40
C MET A 1 16.15 11.79 5.76
N ASN A 2 16.00 12.54 6.85
CA ASN A 2 16.20 12.04 8.20
C ASN A 2 15.10 11.01 8.50
N ASN A 3 15.50 9.75 8.47
CA ASN A 3 14.63 8.60 8.62
C ASN A 3 13.93 8.71 9.99
N ILE A 4 12.60 8.56 10.06
CA ILE A 4 11.85 8.53 11.33
C ILE A 4 12.52 7.58 12.32
N LYS A 5 13.13 6.50 11.81
CA LYS A 5 14.00 5.59 12.55
C LYS A 5 15.10 6.29 13.34
N ILE A 6 15.86 7.22 12.74
CA ILE A 6 16.93 7.98 13.41
C ILE A 6 16.42 8.71 14.65
N ASN A 7 15.24 9.33 14.56
CA ASN A 7 14.64 10.04 15.69
C ASN A 7 14.10 9.09 16.77
N LEU A 8 13.82 7.85 16.39
CA LEU A 8 13.29 6.82 17.28
C LEU A 8 14.36 5.86 17.83
N LYS A 9 15.61 5.93 17.36
CA LYS A 9 16.70 5.02 17.75
C LYS A 9 16.91 4.88 19.26
N ASN A 10 16.64 5.94 20.02
CA ASN A 10 16.78 5.93 21.48
C ASN A 10 15.55 5.38 22.22
N TYR A 11 14.45 5.16 21.52
CA TYR A 11 13.15 4.79 22.11
C TYR A 11 12.67 3.41 21.65
N ILE A 12 13.02 3.02 20.42
CA ILE A 12 12.54 1.79 19.79
C ILE A 12 13.68 1.21 18.95
N ALA A 13 13.88 -0.10 19.00
CA ALA A 13 14.86 -0.75 18.14
C ALA A 13 14.42 -0.63 16.67
N ASP A 14 15.37 -0.41 15.76
CA ASP A 14 15.09 -0.20 14.32
C ASP A 14 14.30 -1.36 13.68
N ASP A 15 14.41 -2.57 14.24
CA ASP A 15 13.73 -3.77 13.79
C ASP A 15 12.31 -3.94 14.37
N ASP A 16 11.92 -3.16 15.39
CA ASP A 16 10.59 -3.16 16.01
C ASP A 16 9.61 -2.21 15.31
N ILE A 17 10.07 -1.48 14.29
CA ILE A 17 9.24 -0.57 13.49
C ILE A 17 9.27 -1.00 12.02
N PHE A 18 8.07 -1.16 11.47
CA PHE A 18 7.87 -1.23 10.03
C PHE A 18 7.44 0.12 9.47
N LEU A 19 8.22 0.67 8.55
CA LEU A 19 7.83 1.87 7.81
C LEU A 19 7.24 1.49 6.46
N PHE A 20 6.05 1.99 6.15
CA PHE A 20 5.49 1.81 4.81
C PHE A 20 6.32 2.56 3.76
N PRO A 21 6.31 2.07 2.51
CA PRO A 21 5.52 0.95 2.01
C PRO A 21 6.15 -0.44 2.20
N ASN A 22 7.48 -0.53 2.33
CA ASN A 22 8.22 -1.79 2.34
C ASN A 22 9.46 -1.78 3.26
N ASN A 23 9.48 -0.91 4.26
CA ASN A 23 10.57 -0.65 5.21
C ASN A 23 11.88 -0.11 4.61
N LYS A 24 11.86 0.29 3.34
CA LYS A 24 13.01 0.77 2.59
C LYS A 24 12.71 2.07 1.84
N ASP A 25 11.67 2.06 1.02
CA ASP A 25 11.34 3.18 0.15
C ASP A 25 10.53 4.24 0.91
N ASN A 26 10.50 5.46 0.37
CA ASN A 26 9.60 6.49 0.87
C ASN A 26 8.20 6.24 0.31
N GLY A 27 7.18 6.37 1.16
CA GLY A 27 5.79 6.26 0.73
C GLY A 27 4.86 5.93 1.87
N ASN A 28 3.69 5.41 1.51
CA ASN A 28 2.61 5.08 2.42
C ASN A 28 1.95 3.74 2.05
N LEU A 29 0.84 3.42 2.70
CA LEU A 29 0.07 2.22 2.42
C LEU A 29 -0.38 2.16 0.95
N GLU A 30 -0.84 3.27 0.38
CA GLU A 30 -1.29 3.31 -1.01
C GLU A 30 -0.15 3.00 -2.00
N ASN A 31 1.08 3.43 -1.72
CA ASN A 31 2.24 3.03 -2.53
C ASN A 31 2.41 1.50 -2.52
N MET A 32 2.22 0.85 -1.37
CA MET A 32 2.26 -0.61 -1.27
C MET A 32 1.13 -1.25 -2.09
N LEU A 33 -0.11 -0.78 -1.91
CA LEU A 33 -1.28 -1.28 -2.63
C LEU A 33 -1.15 -1.14 -4.16
N ILE A 34 -0.63 0.00 -4.63
CA ILE A 34 -0.32 0.20 -6.07
C ILE A 34 0.67 -0.85 -6.56
N ASN A 35 1.72 -1.13 -5.79
CA ASN A 35 2.75 -2.12 -6.16
C ASN A 35 2.24 -3.56 -6.15
N ILE A 36 1.19 -3.88 -5.41
CA ILE A 36 0.65 -5.25 -5.36
C ILE A 36 -0.66 -5.42 -6.12
N ALA A 37 -1.22 -4.36 -6.69
CA ALA A 37 -2.43 -4.44 -7.52
C ALA A 37 -2.27 -5.46 -8.67
N VAL A 38 -3.20 -6.40 -8.79
CA VAL A 38 -3.18 -7.44 -9.83
C VAL A 38 -3.37 -6.84 -11.22
N ARG A 39 -4.32 -5.90 -11.38
CA ARG A 39 -4.68 -5.29 -12.67
C ARG A 39 -3.92 -3.99 -12.92
N LYS A 40 -2.62 -4.09 -13.19
CA LYS A 40 -1.71 -2.94 -13.40
C LYS A 40 -2.15 -2.01 -14.53
N GLU A 41 -2.85 -2.52 -15.53
CA GLU A 41 -3.39 -1.72 -16.62
C GLU A 41 -4.37 -0.65 -16.14
N ILE A 42 -5.17 -0.92 -15.10
CA ILE A 42 -6.09 0.06 -14.51
C ILE A 42 -5.31 1.16 -13.79
N MET A 43 -4.24 0.78 -13.07
CA MET A 43 -3.33 1.75 -12.44
C MET A 43 -2.68 2.67 -13.49
N ASN A 44 -2.28 2.11 -14.63
CA ASN A 44 -1.70 2.88 -15.74
C ASN A 44 -2.74 3.80 -16.41
N CYS A 45 -4.01 3.39 -16.49
CA CYS A 45 -5.10 4.26 -16.93
C CYS A 45 -5.22 5.50 -16.03
N PHE A 46 -5.12 5.31 -14.70
CA PHE A 46 -5.13 6.43 -13.77
C PHE A 46 -3.88 7.32 -13.92
N ASP A 47 -2.70 6.75 -14.17
CA ASP A 47 -1.49 7.55 -14.44
C ASP A 47 -1.62 8.41 -15.70
N ASN A 48 -2.29 7.90 -16.74
CA ASN A 48 -2.60 8.70 -17.91
C ASN A 48 -3.61 9.82 -17.60
N TYR A 49 -4.61 9.55 -16.74
CA TYR A 49 -5.50 10.58 -16.23
C TYR A 49 -4.73 11.68 -15.48
N ILE A 50 -3.79 11.32 -14.59
CA ILE A 50 -2.90 12.27 -13.91
C ILE A 50 -2.13 13.13 -14.91
N ARG A 51 -1.49 12.53 -15.92
CA ARG A 51 -0.77 13.26 -16.98
C ARG A 51 -1.65 14.23 -17.76
N CYS A 52 -2.94 13.94 -17.88
CA CYS A 52 -3.89 14.87 -18.49
C CYS A 52 -4.15 16.05 -17.55
N ILE A 53 -4.40 15.81 -16.26
CA ILE A 53 -4.64 16.86 -15.25
C ILE A 53 -3.42 17.77 -15.09
N GLU A 54 -2.20 17.23 -15.09
CA GLU A 54 -0.95 17.99 -14.99
C GLU A 54 -0.75 19.05 -16.08
N LYS A 55 -1.45 18.91 -17.22
CA LYS A 55 -1.39 19.87 -18.34
C LYS A 55 -2.44 20.98 -18.24
N LEU A 56 -3.32 20.94 -17.25
CA LEU A 56 -4.41 21.90 -17.07
C LEU A 56 -4.05 22.94 -16.00
N ASP A 57 -4.26 24.22 -16.32
CA ASP A 57 -4.08 25.31 -15.37
C ASP A 57 -5.13 25.25 -14.24
N ASN A 58 -4.73 25.70 -13.04
CA ASN A 58 -5.61 25.78 -11.84
C ASN A 58 -6.24 24.45 -11.41
N THR A 59 -5.55 23.33 -11.60
CA THR A 59 -5.99 22.00 -11.13
C THR A 59 -5.07 21.46 -10.03
N ASN A 60 -5.61 20.56 -9.21
CA ASN A 60 -4.83 19.81 -8.21
C ASN A 60 -4.59 18.39 -8.72
N ILE A 61 -3.37 17.89 -8.55
CA ILE A 61 -3.02 16.50 -8.87
C ILE A 61 -3.69 15.57 -7.83
N PRO A 62 -4.54 14.61 -8.25
CA PRO A 62 -5.12 13.64 -7.34
C PRO A 62 -4.07 12.83 -6.57
N VAL A 63 -4.28 12.66 -5.26
CA VAL A 63 -3.39 11.86 -4.41
C VAL A 63 -3.55 10.35 -4.65
N ASN A 64 -2.58 9.54 -4.22
CA ASN A 64 -2.61 8.07 -4.37
C ASN A 64 -3.89 7.40 -3.83
N LYS A 65 -4.54 8.00 -2.83
CA LYS A 65 -5.84 7.52 -2.33
C LYS A 65 -6.90 7.50 -3.42
N ALA A 66 -6.97 8.54 -4.26
CA ALA A 66 -7.90 8.59 -5.39
C ALA A 66 -7.60 7.49 -6.42
N LYS A 67 -6.31 7.19 -6.65
CA LYS A 67 -5.89 6.09 -7.53
C LYS A 67 -6.39 4.73 -7.04
N ILE A 68 -6.28 4.45 -5.74
CA ILE A 68 -6.80 3.21 -5.15
C ILE A 68 -8.32 3.11 -5.27
N TYR A 69 -9.05 4.21 -5.02
CA TYR A 69 -10.50 4.24 -5.18
C TYR A 69 -10.90 3.95 -6.63
N ALA A 70 -10.32 4.67 -7.59
CA ALA A 70 -10.59 4.48 -9.01
C ALA A 70 -10.24 3.05 -9.49
N TYR A 71 -9.14 2.49 -8.97
CA TYR A 71 -8.76 1.11 -9.24
C TYR A 71 -9.85 0.11 -8.82
N LEU A 72 -10.31 0.22 -7.56
CA LEU A 72 -11.32 -0.67 -7.01
C LEU A 72 -12.68 -0.50 -7.70
N GLU A 73 -13.09 0.72 -8.02
CA GLU A 73 -14.33 1.00 -8.77
C GLU A 73 -14.31 0.45 -10.19
N SER A 74 -13.12 0.32 -10.79
CA SER A 74 -12.94 -0.19 -12.15
C SER A 74 -12.94 -1.73 -12.24
N ILE A 75 -12.90 -2.43 -11.09
CA ILE A 75 -12.94 -3.89 -11.07
C ILE A 75 -14.40 -4.35 -11.17
N LYS A 76 -14.70 -5.10 -12.22
CA LYS A 76 -16.05 -5.64 -12.45
C LYS A 76 -16.49 -6.51 -11.27
N GLY A 77 -17.66 -6.20 -10.71
CA GLY A 77 -18.23 -6.96 -9.60
C GLY A 77 -17.62 -6.63 -8.23
N TYR A 78 -16.70 -5.67 -8.14
CA TYR A 78 -16.21 -5.20 -6.85
C TYR A 78 -17.34 -4.53 -6.06
N ASN A 79 -17.47 -4.92 -4.80
CA ASN A 79 -18.50 -4.37 -3.92
C ASN A 79 -18.13 -2.92 -3.55
N GLN A 80 -18.92 -1.96 -4.02
CA GLN A 80 -18.68 -0.54 -3.73
C GLN A 80 -18.69 -0.22 -2.22
N LYS A 81 -19.39 -1.03 -1.41
CA LYS A 81 -19.40 -0.88 0.06
C LYS A 81 -18.05 -1.21 0.70
N GLU A 82 -17.18 -1.94 -0.01
CA GLU A 82 -15.84 -2.36 0.40
C GLU A 82 -14.72 -1.48 -0.19
N ILE A 83 -15.03 -0.33 -0.78
CA ILE A 83 -13.97 0.58 -1.29
C ILE A 83 -13.32 1.36 -0.13
N LYS A 84 -14.12 1.71 0.87
CA LYS A 84 -13.70 2.49 2.04
C LYS A 84 -12.62 1.74 2.82
N ASP A 85 -11.62 2.49 3.31
CA ASP A 85 -10.41 1.92 3.92
C ASP A 85 -10.70 0.93 5.07
N ASP A 86 -11.75 1.19 5.86
CA ASP A 86 -12.20 0.38 7.01
C ASP A 86 -12.93 -0.91 6.60
N LYS A 87 -13.47 -0.95 5.38
CA LYS A 87 -14.24 -2.09 4.83
C LYS A 87 -13.54 -2.79 3.69
N ARG A 88 -12.35 -2.33 3.32
CA ARG A 88 -11.63 -2.84 2.17
C ARG A 88 -11.22 -4.28 2.39
N ASN A 89 -11.56 -5.12 1.41
CA ASN A 89 -11.13 -6.50 1.42
C ASN A 89 -9.67 -6.59 0.94
N TYR A 90 -8.73 -6.53 1.89
CA TYR A 90 -7.29 -6.65 1.63
C TYR A 90 -6.84 -8.08 1.31
N THR A 91 -7.67 -9.09 1.54
CA THR A 91 -7.31 -10.51 1.36
C THR A 91 -7.73 -11.07 0.00
N ASN A 92 -8.45 -10.29 -0.81
CA ASN A 92 -8.86 -10.72 -2.15
C ASN A 92 -7.65 -10.77 -3.11
N ASN A 93 -7.18 -11.99 -3.39
CA ASN A 93 -6.03 -12.24 -4.25
C ASN A 93 -6.28 -11.97 -5.75
N GLU A 94 -7.54 -11.79 -6.17
CA GLU A 94 -7.85 -11.33 -7.54
C GLU A 94 -7.59 -9.83 -7.72
N ILE A 95 -7.43 -9.11 -6.60
CA ILE A 95 -7.27 -7.65 -6.55
C ILE A 95 -5.87 -7.28 -6.08
N TRP A 96 -5.36 -7.99 -5.08
CA TRP A 96 -4.07 -7.76 -4.43
C TRP A 96 -3.20 -9.00 -4.52
N ASN A 97 -2.04 -8.92 -5.15
CA ASN A 97 -1.03 -9.98 -5.14
C ASN A 97 -0.31 -9.99 -3.79
N ILE A 98 -0.91 -10.61 -2.77
CA ILE A 98 -0.30 -10.71 -1.42
C ILE A 98 0.98 -11.56 -1.45
N SER A 99 1.20 -12.34 -2.50
CA SER A 99 2.43 -13.11 -2.73
C SER A 99 3.54 -12.31 -3.43
N ASP A 100 3.31 -11.04 -3.77
CA ASP A 100 4.31 -10.18 -4.40
C ASP A 100 5.53 -9.98 -3.49
N ASN A 101 6.72 -9.96 -4.10
CA ASN A 101 7.99 -9.72 -3.39
C ASN A 101 8.01 -8.36 -2.68
N TYR A 102 7.22 -7.39 -3.15
CA TYR A 102 7.05 -6.10 -2.51
C TYR A 102 6.49 -6.21 -1.08
N ILE A 103 5.73 -7.27 -0.77
CA ILE A 103 5.13 -7.54 0.56
C ILE A 103 6.07 -8.34 1.47
N SER A 104 7.08 -9.00 0.92
CA SER A 104 7.99 -9.85 1.70
C SER A 104 8.59 -9.16 2.94
N PRO A 105 9.01 -7.88 2.90
CA PRO A 105 9.48 -7.18 4.10
C PRO A 105 8.42 -7.11 5.21
N LEU A 106 7.15 -6.92 4.86
CA LEU A 106 6.05 -6.86 5.81
C LEU A 106 5.73 -8.24 6.40
N LYS A 107 5.77 -9.30 5.57
CA LYS A 107 5.64 -10.69 6.04
C LYS A 107 6.74 -11.03 7.03
N ASN A 108 7.99 -10.79 6.67
CA ASN A 108 9.13 -11.06 7.54
C ASN A 108 9.05 -10.28 8.85
N PHE A 109 8.57 -9.03 8.80
CA PHE A 109 8.30 -8.24 10.00
C PHE A 109 7.25 -8.92 10.88
N PHE A 110 6.11 -9.32 10.32
CA PHE A 110 5.07 -10.00 11.09
C PHE A 110 5.50 -11.38 11.60
N ASP A 111 6.22 -12.18 10.82
CA ASP A 111 6.69 -13.50 11.22
C ASP A 111 7.55 -13.42 12.49
N LYS A 112 8.40 -12.39 12.59
CA LYS A 112 9.21 -12.11 13.79
C LYS A 112 8.35 -11.94 15.05
N TYR A 113 7.19 -11.29 14.97
CA TYR A 113 6.37 -10.92 16.14
C TYR A 113 5.11 -11.78 16.35
N LEU A 114 4.59 -12.43 15.31
CA LEU A 114 3.33 -13.17 15.34
C LEU A 114 3.55 -14.69 15.39
N LEU A 115 4.58 -15.23 14.74
CA LEU A 115 4.86 -16.68 14.76
C LEU A 115 5.67 -17.10 15.98
N SER A 116 6.51 -16.22 16.53
CA SER A 116 7.27 -16.46 17.76
C SER A 116 6.41 -16.58 19.03
N LYS A 117 5.13 -16.18 18.98
CA LYS A 117 4.17 -16.32 20.10
C LYS A 117 3.41 -17.64 20.13
N ASN A 118 3.43 -18.42 19.04
CA ASN A 118 2.67 -19.67 18.94
C ASN A 118 3.44 -20.93 19.37
N LEU A 119 4.64 -20.78 19.94
CA LEU A 119 5.48 -21.89 20.43
C LEU A 119 5.54 -21.98 21.98
N ASN A 120 4.76 -21.16 22.69
CA ASN A 120 4.70 -21.16 24.16
C ASN A 120 3.29 -21.52 24.69
N ILE A 121 2.68 -22.57 24.15
CA ILE A 121 1.52 -23.27 24.74
C ILE A 121 1.80 -24.76 24.72
#